data_AF-A0A836VN07-F1
#
_entry.id   AF-A0A836VN07-F1
#
_cell.length_a   1.000
_cell.length_b   1.000
_cell.length_c   1.000
_cell.angle_alpha   90.00
_cell.angle_beta   90.00
_cell.angle_gamma   90.00
#
_symmetry.space_group_name_H-M   'P 1'
#
loop_
_entity.id
_entity.type
_entity.pdbx_description
1 polymer ?
#
loop_
_entity_poly.entity_id
_entity_poly.type
_entity_poly.pdbx_seq_one_letter_code
_entity_poly.pdbx_strand_id
1 'polypeptide(L)' 'MQKQNLTLKVLSEKANCAPFIVKYLYSCRRLPVIKESLGSGYPVIFHPDAINIVKAHLNKAQPELLR' A
#
# COMPACT_ATOMS: atom_id res chain seq x y z
N MET A 1 -17.32 4.72 12.20
CA MET A 1 -16.54 4.21 11.06
C MET A 1 -15.44 3.30 11.59
N GLN A 2 -15.42 2.02 11.21
CA GLN A 2 -14.37 1.09 11.65
C GLN A 2 -13.02 1.59 11.12
N LYS A 3 -12.13 2.01 12.04
CA LYS A 3 -10.71 2.21 11.75
C LYS A 3 -10.09 0.83 11.48
N GLN A 4 -10.33 0.29 10.29
CA GLN A 4 -9.65 -0.93 9.88
C GLN A 4 -8.18 -0.59 9.74
N ASN A 5 -7.36 -1.19 10.60
CA ASN A 5 -5.91 -1.08 10.50
C ASN A 5 -5.48 -1.63 9.15
N LEU A 6 -5.08 -0.74 8.24
CA LEU A 6 -4.56 -1.14 6.94
C LEU A 6 -3.16 -1.65 7.14
N THR A 7 -3.06 -2.95 7.41
CA THR A 7 -1.78 -3.64 7.36
C THR A 7 -1.41 -3.89 5.91
N LEU A 8 -0.16 -4.31 5.70
CA LEU A 8 0.35 -4.65 4.36
C LEU A 8 -0.56 -5.62 3.60
N LYS A 9 -1.07 -6.67 4.27
CA LYS A 9 -1.99 -7.65 3.67
C LYS A 9 -3.29 -7.01 3.22
N VAL A 10 -3.93 -6.24 4.11
CA VAL A 10 -5.21 -5.58 3.81
C VAL A 10 -5.04 -4.54 2.71
N LEU A 11 -3.93 -3.80 2.72
CA LEU A 11 -3.62 -2.83 1.68
C LEU A 11 -3.45 -3.51 0.32
N SER A 12 -2.72 -4.64 0.26
CA SER A 12 -2.53 -5.39 -0.98
C SER A 12 -3.84 -5.96 -1.53
N GLU A 13 -4.71 -6.48 -0.66
CA GLU A 13 -6.03 -7.00 -1.04
C GLU A 13 -6.94 -5.88 -1.57
N LYS A 14 -7.01 -4.74 -0.87
CA LYS A 14 -7.86 -3.60 -1.27
C LYS A 14 -7.36 -2.90 -2.53
N ALA A 15 -6.05 -2.87 -2.75
CA ALA A 15 -5.45 -2.31 -3.94
C ALA A 15 -5.36 -3.32 -5.10
N ASN A 16 -5.78 -4.58 -4.89
CA ASN A 16 -5.66 -5.69 -5.83
C ASN A 16 -4.25 -5.79 -6.43
N CYS A 17 -3.24 -5.83 -5.57
CA CYS A 17 -1.84 -5.78 -5.98
C CYS A 17 -0.98 -6.76 -5.21
N ALA A 18 0.17 -7.11 -5.77
CA ALA A 18 1.09 -8.00 -5.09
C ALA A 18 1.75 -7.32 -3.87
N PRO A 19 1.91 -8.02 -2.74
CA PRO A 19 2.49 -7.47 -1.51
C PRO A 19 3.88 -6.81 -1.68
N PHE A 20 4.69 -7.27 -2.65
CA PHE A 20 6.00 -6.69 -2.92
C PHE A 20 5.91 -5.25 -3.45
N ILE A 21 4.83 -4.89 -4.15
CA ILE A 21 4.61 -3.52 -4.67
C ILE A 21 4.39 -2.57 -3.50
N VAL A 22 3.59 -3.00 -2.52
CA VAL A 22 3.37 -2.26 -1.29
C VAL A 22 4.68 -2.09 -0.52
N LYS A 23 5.48 -3.16 -0.37
CA LYS A 23 6.81 -3.07 0.27
C LYS A 23 7.73 -2.11 -0.46
N TYR A 24 7.76 -2.15 -1.79
CA TYR A 24 8.57 -1.24 -2.60
C TYR A 24 8.16 0.22 -2.37
N LEU A 25 6.87 0.54 -2.48
CA LEU A 25 6.38 1.91 -2.27
C LEU A 25 6.58 2.39 -0.82
N TYR A 26 6.47 1.49 0.15
CA TYR A 26 6.80 1.76 1.55
C TYR A 26 8.28 2.08 1.73
N SER A 27 9.18 1.25 1.18
CA SER A 27 10.63 1.49 1.21
C SER A 27 11.02 2.80 0.51
N CYS A 28 10.31 3.19 -0.54
CA CYS A 28 10.46 4.49 -1.19
C CYS A 28 9.85 5.67 -0.40
N ARG A 29 9.26 5.44 0.78
CA ARG A 29 8.54 6.43 1.61
C ARG A 29 7.41 7.14 0.85
N ARG A 30 6.77 6.45 -0.09
CA ARG A 30 5.67 6.99 -0.91
C ARG A 30 4.28 6.67 -0.37
N LEU A 31 4.19 5.85 0.68
CA LEU A 31 2.93 5.49 1.32
C LEU A 31 2.76 6.25 2.64
N PRO A 32 1.60 6.89 2.88
CA PRO A 32 1.30 7.49 4.18
C PRO A 32 1.09 6.38 5.23
N VAL A 33 1.79 6.52 6.35
CA VAL A 33 1.82 5.56 7.46
C VAL A 33 1.26 6.23 8.70
N ILE A 34 0.31 5.57 9.37
CA ILE A 34 -0.24 5.99 10.67
C ILE A 34 0.68 5.52 11.80
N LYS A 35 1.21 4.30 11.67
CA LYS A 35 2.07 3.68 12.68
C LYS A 35 3.20 2.89 12.02
N GLU A 36 4.43 3.29 12.32
CA GLU A 36 5.65 2.57 11.96
C GLU A 36 5.74 1.24 12.71
N SER A 37 6.45 0.27 12.14
CA SER A 37 6.74 -0.99 12.81
C SER A 37 7.82 -0.79 13.89
N LEU A 38 7.61 -1.37 15.07
CA LEU A 38 8.60 -1.38 16.15
C LEU A 38 9.53 -2.61 16.09
N GLY A 39 9.44 -3.42 15.03
CA GLY A 39 10.22 -4.64 14.87
C GLY A 39 9.37 -5.87 14.56
N SER A 40 9.99 -7.05 14.68
CA SER A 40 9.34 -8.33 14.37
C SER A 40 8.03 -8.50 15.16
N GLY A 41 6.96 -8.90 14.48
CA GLY A 41 5.63 -9.07 15.07
C GLY A 41 4.76 -7.81 15.14
N TYR A 42 5.31 -6.61 14.89
CA TYR A 42 4.54 -5.36 14.88
C TYR A 42 4.25 -4.91 13.44
N PRO A 43 3.00 -5.03 12.94
CA PRO A 43 2.68 -4.61 11.58
C PRO A 43 2.71 -3.08 11.44
N VAL A 44 3.17 -2.62 10.27
CA VAL A 44 2.98 -1.23 9.84
C VAL A 44 1.49 -1.00 9.59
N ILE A 45 0.97 0.14 10.05
CA ILE A 45 -0.41 0.57 9.80
C ILE A 45 -0.38 1.73 8.82
N PHE A 46 -0.93 1.51 7.64
CA PHE A 46 -1.04 2.49 6.56
C PHE A 46 -2.27 3.39 6.72
N HIS A 47 -2.18 4.60 6.19
CA HIS A 47 -3.33 5.49 6.04
C HIS A 47 -4.24 5.00 4.89
N PRO A 48 -5.57 5.18 4.96
CA PRO A 48 -6.48 4.84 3.85
C PRO A 48 -6.07 5.42 2.49
N ASP A 49 -5.47 6.59 2.46
CA ASP A 49 -4.99 7.22 1.22
C ASP A 49 -3.90 6.42 0.51
N ALA A 50 -3.17 5.55 1.22
CA ALA A 50 -2.17 4.68 0.63
C ALA A 50 -2.79 3.77 -0.45
N ILE A 51 -4.07 3.39 -0.35
CA ILE A 51 -4.76 2.59 -1.38
C ILE A 51 -4.80 3.34 -2.71
N ASN A 52 -5.12 4.64 -2.68
CA ASN A 52 -5.21 5.46 -3.89
C ASN A 52 -3.84 5.64 -4.54
N ILE A 53 -2.80 5.82 -3.72
CA ILE A 53 -1.42 5.96 -4.22
C ILE A 53 -0.93 4.67 -4.88
N VAL A 54 -1.23 3.51 -4.28
CA VAL A 54 -0.89 2.20 -4.87
C VAL A 54 -1.64 2.02 -6.20
N LYS A 55 -2.94 2.27 -6.25
CA LYS A 55 -3.73 2.17 -7.49
C LYS A 55 -3.21 3.10 -8.59
N ALA A 56 -2.86 4.34 -8.24
CA ALA A 56 -2.28 5.30 -9.17
C ALA A 56 -0.90 4.83 -9.71
N HIS A 57 -0.09 4.18 -8.87
CA HIS A 57 1.18 3.61 -9.29
C HIS A 57 1.00 2.48 -10.30
N LEU A 58 0.03 1.58 -10.08
CA LEU A 58 -0.29 0.48 -10.99
C LEU A 58 -0.80 0.99 -12.34
N ASN A 59 -1.68 1.99 -12.34
CA ASN A 59 -2.19 2.60 -13.57
C ASN A 59 -1.06 3.26 -14.37
N LYS A 60 -0.11 3.94 -13.71
CA LYS A 60 1.05 4.55 -14.39
C LYS A 60 2.01 3.50 -14.96
N ALA A 61 2.10 2.32 -14.35
CA ALA A 61 2.90 1.20 -14.82
C ALA A 61 2.27 0.46 -16.02
N GLN A 62 1.01 0.75 -16.38
CA GLN A 62 0.32 0.19 -17.55
C GLN A 62 0.11 1.23 -18.69
N PRO A 63 1.16 1.84 -19.27
CA PRO A 63 0.98 2.76 -20.39
C PRO A 63 0.71 2.05 -21.75
N GLU A 64 0.68 0.72 -21.83
CA GLU A 64 0.78 -0.01 -23.12
C GLU A 64 -0.34 -1.01 -23.46
N LEU A 65 -1.48 -1.02 -22.77
CA LEU A 65 -2.62 -1.90 -23.13
C LEU A 65 -3.84 -1.18 -23.72
N LEU A 66 -3.62 0.04 -24.24
CA LEU A 66 -4.61 0.85 -24.98
C LEU A 66 -4.04 1.28 -26.34
N ARG A 67 -3.43 0.35 -27.07
CA ARG A 67 -3.12 0.48 -28.49
C ARG A 67 -3.86 -0.58 -29.28
#